data_AF-A0A1J4WGI4-F1
#
_entry.id   AF-A0A1J4WGI4-F1
#
_cell.length_a   1.000
_cell.length_b   1.000
_cell.length_c   1.000
_cell.angle_alpha   90.00
_cell.angle_beta   90.00
_cell.angle_gamma   90.00
#
_symmetry.space_group_name_H-M   'P 1'
#
loop_
_entity.id
_entity.type
_entity.pdbx_description
1 polymer ?
#
loop_
_entity_poly.entity_id
_entity_poly.type
_entity_poly.pdbx_seq_one_letter_code
_entity_poly.pdbx_strand_id
1 'polypeptide(L)'
;MFCLRIFLKDKYRAKEAFLFIGYVPGNQPLYTYLQKCGFICVFKPTLEIKQGRNVKIKGNVDAELVLHAMIEFNKYDKAIIVSGDGDFHCLIKYLIEQSKLLKIITPNHHYSSLLREFGFFIANMQLFRTKLDKQK
;
A
#
# COMPACT_ATOMS: atom_id res chain seq x y z
N MET A 1 -15.72 5.30 11.91
CA MET A 1 -15.04 5.65 10.66
C MET A 1 -13.67 5.00 10.70
N PHE A 2 -13.39 4.06 9.80
CA PHE A 2 -12.11 3.36 9.76
C PHE A 2 -11.05 4.23 9.10
N CYS A 3 -9.98 4.57 9.82
CA CYS A 3 -8.81 5.26 9.25
C CYS A 3 -7.66 4.26 9.18
N LEU A 4 -7.23 3.94 7.95
CA LEU A 4 -6.15 2.98 7.71
C LEU A 4 -4.86 3.38 8.45
N ARG A 5 -4.49 4.66 8.41
CA ARG A 5 -3.25 5.13 9.04
C ARG A 5 -3.25 4.92 10.56
N ILE A 6 -4.38 5.22 11.22
CA ILE A 6 -4.57 4.98 12.66
C ILE A 6 -4.50 3.48 12.95
N PHE A 7 -5.19 2.66 12.15
CA PHE A 7 -5.13 1.20 12.30
C PHE A 7 -3.70 0.64 12.20
N LEU A 8 -2.91 1.08 11.21
CA LEU A 8 -1.51 0.66 11.06
C LEU A 8 -0.67 1.08 12.27
N LYS A 9 -0.90 2.30 12.77
CA LYS A 9 -0.23 2.83 13.96
C LYS A 9 -0.58 2.02 15.21
N ASP A 10 -1.85 1.83 15.49
CA ASP A 10 -2.28 1.28 16.79
C ASP A 10 -2.05 -0.23 16.84
N LYS A 11 -2.35 -0.94 15.75
CA LYS A 11 -2.24 -2.40 15.71
C LYS A 11 -0.82 -2.88 15.48
N TYR A 12 -0.08 -2.23 14.59
CA TYR A 12 1.23 -2.69 14.15
C TYR A 12 2.36 -1.74 14.52
N ARG A 13 2.08 -0.65 15.25
CA ARG A 13 3.08 0.36 15.66
C ARG A 13 3.84 0.95 14.48
N ALA A 14 3.19 1.05 13.32
CA ALA A 14 3.77 1.62 12.11
C ALA A 14 4.09 3.12 12.34
N LYS A 15 5.38 3.43 12.39
CA LYS A 15 5.90 4.80 12.59
C LYS A 15 5.67 5.65 11.35
N GLU A 16 6.05 5.14 10.18
CA GLU A 16 5.90 5.79 8.89
C GLU A 16 4.97 4.99 7.97
N ALA A 17 4.35 5.67 7.02
CA ALA A 17 3.46 5.06 6.04
C ALA A 17 3.55 5.80 4.71
N PHE A 18 4.17 5.17 3.71
CA PHE A 18 4.28 5.71 2.37
C PHE A 18 3.05 5.35 1.55
N LEU A 19 2.54 6.31 0.78
CA LEU A 19 1.45 6.11 -0.16
C LEU A 19 1.91 6.49 -1.56
N PHE A 20 2.09 5.48 -2.40
CA PHE A 20 2.49 5.65 -3.79
C PHE A 20 1.27 5.98 -4.64
N ILE A 21 1.31 7.12 -5.35
CA ILE A 21 0.16 7.61 -6.09
C ILE A 21 0.61 8.36 -7.35
N GLY A 22 -0.16 8.20 -8.44
CA GLY A 22 0.01 9.01 -9.64
C GLY A 22 -0.36 10.48 -9.37
N TYR A 23 0.52 11.40 -9.76
CA TYR A 23 0.24 12.84 -9.68
C TYR A 23 -0.65 13.28 -10.84
N VAL A 24 -1.85 13.76 -10.52
CA VAL A 24 -2.83 14.28 -11.45
C VAL A 24 -3.13 15.74 -11.05
N PRO A 25 -2.87 16.72 -11.92
CA PRO A 25 -3.23 18.11 -11.66
C PRO A 25 -4.73 18.25 -11.33
N GLY A 26 -5.05 19.01 -10.28
CA GLY A 26 -6.43 19.21 -9.79
C GLY A 26 -6.78 18.37 -8.56
N ASN A 27 -6.00 17.32 -8.25
CA ASN A 27 -6.22 16.45 -7.09
C ASN A 27 -5.49 16.90 -5.80
N GLN A 28 -4.98 18.13 -5.76
CA GLN A 28 -4.27 18.67 -4.59
C GLN A 28 -5.07 18.58 -3.27
N PRO A 29 -6.40 18.78 -3.24
CA PRO A 29 -7.18 18.60 -2.02
C PRO A 29 -7.10 17.17 -1.46
N LEU A 30 -7.14 16.16 -2.34
CA LEU A 30 -7.00 14.75 -1.96
C LEU A 30 -5.61 14.47 -1.39
N TYR A 31 -4.56 14.97 -2.06
CA TYR A 31 -3.19 14.78 -1.59
C TYR A 31 -2.96 15.42 -0.23
N THR A 32 -3.46 16.64 -0.04
CA THR A 32 -3.40 17.35 1.24
C THR A 32 -4.13 16.57 2.33
N TYR A 33 -5.31 16.02 2.04
CA TYR A 33 -6.05 15.20 2.97
C TYR A 33 -5.27 13.93 3.37
N LEU A 34 -4.69 13.20 2.41
CA LEU A 34 -3.90 12.00 2.67
C LEU A 34 -2.66 12.30 3.53
N GLN A 35 -1.97 13.40 3.25
CA GLN A 35 -0.85 13.86 4.07
C GLN A 35 -1.28 14.25 5.48
N LYS A 36 -2.41 14.96 5.64
CA LYS A 36 -3.01 15.28 6.95
C LYS A 36 -3.40 14.03 7.73
N CYS A 37 -3.80 12.95 7.05
CA CYS A 37 -4.02 11.65 7.70
C CYS A 37 -2.73 11.02 8.23
N GLY A 38 -1.55 11.50 7.83
CA GLY A 38 -0.24 11.03 8.29
C GLY A 38 0.46 10.06 7.32
N PHE A 39 0.09 10.10 6.02
CA PHE A 39 0.81 9.41 4.97
C PHE A 39 1.89 10.31 4.35
N ILE A 40 3.00 9.69 3.95
CA ILE A 40 4.03 10.31 3.12
C ILE A 40 3.71 9.96 1.67
N CYS A 41 3.16 10.92 0.92
CA CYS A 41 2.80 10.70 -0.48
C CYS A 41 4.05 10.67 -1.37
N VAL A 42 4.25 9.56 -2.09
CA VAL A 42 5.30 9.39 -3.10
C VAL A 42 4.63 9.51 -4.46
N PHE A 43 4.95 10.57 -5.19
CA PHE A 43 4.27 10.91 -6.43
C PHE A 43 5.01 10.37 -7.65
N LYS A 44 4.31 9.62 -8.48
CA LYS A 44 4.77 9.28 -9.83
C LYS A 44 4.19 10.29 -10.83
N PRO A 45 5.01 10.91 -11.70
CA PRO A 45 4.49 11.69 -12.82
C PRO A 45 3.59 10.81 -13.69
N THR A 46 2.34 11.21 -13.92
CA THR A 46 1.45 10.46 -14.81
C THR A 46 1.66 10.87 -16.25
N LEU A 47 1.70 9.89 -17.15
CA LEU A 47 1.68 10.15 -18.59
C LEU A 47 0.24 10.00 -19.09
N GLU A 48 -0.29 11.10 -19.63
CA GLU A 48 -1.53 11.06 -20.39
C GLU A 48 -1.25 10.54 -21.80
N ILE A 49 -1.72 9.33 -22.08
CA ILE A 49 -1.64 8.77 -23.43
C ILE A 49 -3.01 8.94 -24.07
N LYS A 50 -3.09 9.81 -25.08
CA LYS A 50 -4.28 9.93 -25.93
C LYS A 50 -4.33 8.74 -26.88
N GLN A 51 -5.32 7.85 -26.71
CA GLN A 51 -5.65 6.80 -27.67
C GLN A 51 -6.98 7.16 -28.33
N GLY A 52 -6.91 7.84 -29.48
CA GLY A 52 -8.10 8.36 -30.17
C GLY A 52 -8.84 9.39 -29.32
N ARG A 53 -10.14 9.16 -29.06
CA ARG A 53 -10.97 10.03 -28.19
C ARG A 53 -10.79 9.75 -26.69
N ASN A 54 -10.07 8.68 -26.32
CA ASN A 54 -9.91 8.27 -24.94
C ASN A 54 -8.54 8.74 -24.40
N VAL A 55 -8.56 9.40 -23.25
CA VAL A 55 -7.33 9.71 -22.49
C VAL A 55 -7.11 8.57 -21.50
N LYS A 56 -6.02 7.82 -21.65
CA LYS A 56 -5.61 6.81 -20.68
C LYS A 56 -4.45 7.37 -19.86
N ILE A 57 -4.69 7.57 -18.57
CA ILE A 57 -3.63 7.94 -17.62
C ILE A 57 -2.90 6.66 -17.24
N LYS A 58 -1.61 6.54 -17.58
CA LYS A 58 -0.74 5.49 -17.02
C LYS A 58 -0.13 5.98 -15.72
N GLY A 59 -0.42 5.27 -14.63
CA GLY A 59 0.04 5.62 -13.29
C GLY A 59 0.28 4.40 -12.40
N ASN A 60 0.73 3.27 -12.98
CA ASN A 60 1.21 2.14 -12.19
C ASN A 60 2.40 2.61 -11.33
N VAL A 61 2.37 2.30 -10.03
CA VAL A 61 3.36 2.74 -9.04
C VAL A 61 4.16 1.57 -8.43
N ASP A 62 4.06 0.38 -9.03
CA ASP A 62 4.58 -0.85 -8.45
C ASP A 62 6.10 -0.81 -8.40
N ALA A 63 6.74 -0.33 -9.46
CA ALA A 63 8.19 -0.14 -9.50
C ALA A 63 8.67 0.87 -8.45
N GLU A 64 7.95 1.98 -8.26
CA GLU A 64 8.27 2.98 -7.24
C GLU A 64 8.16 2.39 -5.84
N LEU A 65 7.12 1.59 -5.57
CA LEU A 65 6.96 0.92 -4.29
C LEU A 65 8.12 -0.05 -4.03
N VAL A 66 8.43 -0.92 -5.00
CA VAL A 66 9.53 -1.90 -4.88
C VAL A 66 10.85 -1.18 -4.64
N LEU A 67 11.18 -0.18 -5.45
CA LEU A 67 12.44 0.55 -5.33
C LEU A 67 12.52 1.30 -4.00
N HIS A 68 11.44 1.98 -3.59
CA HIS A 68 11.45 2.75 -2.34
C HIS A 68 11.56 1.84 -1.11
N ALA A 69 10.92 0.67 -1.12
CA ALA A 69 11.09 -0.33 -0.05
C ALA A 69 12.55 -0.80 0.08
N MET A 70 13.29 -0.81 -1.03
CA MET A 70 14.72 -1.14 -1.06
C MET A 70 15.62 0.03 -0.67
N ILE A 71 15.30 1.27 -1.08
CA ILE A 71 16.02 2.49 -0.64
C ILE A 71 15.95 2.65 0.88
N GLU A 72 14.76 2.42 1.44
CA GLU A 72 14.53 2.53 2.88
C GLU A 72 14.93 1.28 3.65
N PHE A 73 15.43 0.24 2.97
CA PHE A 73 15.63 -1.10 3.55
C PHE A 73 16.37 -1.08 4.88
N ASN A 74 17.46 -0.31 5.00
CA ASN A 74 18.26 -0.24 6.23
C ASN A 74 17.72 0.72 7.30
N LYS A 75 16.63 1.43 7.02
CA LYS A 75 16.05 2.45 7.91
C LYS A 75 14.82 1.96 8.67
N TYR A 76 14.31 0.76 8.35
CA TYR A 76 13.21 0.13 9.06
C TYR A 76 13.55 -1.26 9.60
N ASP A 77 12.95 -1.60 10.73
CA ASP A 77 13.07 -2.94 11.34
C ASP A 77 12.22 -3.97 10.59
N LYS A 78 10.97 -3.60 10.29
CA LYS A 78 10.02 -4.42 9.54
C LYS A 78 9.13 -3.57 8.64
N ALA A 79 8.71 -4.15 7.51
CA ALA A 79 7.80 -3.56 6.55
C ALA A 79 6.39 -4.16 6.62
N ILE A 80 5.39 -3.35 6.35
CA ILE A 80 4.01 -3.78 6.10
C ILE A 80 3.67 -3.43 4.67
N ILE A 81 3.34 -4.42 3.84
CA ILE A 81 2.93 -4.20 2.45
C ILE A 81 1.41 -4.20 2.39
N VAL A 82 0.81 -3.07 2.01
CA VAL A 82 -0.64 -2.95 1.86
C VAL A 82 -0.98 -3.06 0.37
N SER A 83 -1.19 -4.28 -0.11
CA SER A 83 -1.58 -4.55 -1.49
C SER A 83 -2.22 -5.94 -1.61
N GLY A 84 -3.04 -6.13 -2.64
CA GLY A 84 -3.52 -7.45 -3.09
C GLY A 84 -2.87 -7.92 -4.38
N ASP A 85 -1.92 -7.16 -4.93
CA ASP A 85 -1.30 -7.44 -6.23
C ASP A 85 -0.21 -8.52 -6.14
N GLY A 86 -0.21 -9.43 -7.12
CA GLY A 86 0.78 -10.50 -7.23
C GLY A 86 2.15 -10.01 -7.70
N ASP A 87 2.24 -8.83 -8.31
CA ASP A 87 3.50 -8.27 -8.81
C ASP A 87 4.51 -7.99 -7.69
N PHE A 88 4.03 -7.85 -6.45
CA PHE A 88 4.88 -7.70 -5.26
C PHE A 88 5.41 -9.01 -4.68
N HIS A 89 5.11 -10.17 -5.30
CA HIS A 89 5.56 -11.48 -4.83
C HIS A 89 7.07 -11.52 -4.57
N CYS A 90 7.87 -11.04 -5.53
CA CYS A 90 9.34 -11.05 -5.41
C CYS A 90 9.83 -10.21 -4.23
N LEU A 91 9.30 -8.99 -4.07
CA LEU A 91 9.62 -8.12 -2.93
C LEU A 91 9.25 -8.79 -1.61
N ILE A 92 8.04 -9.34 -1.52
CA ILE A 92 7.53 -10.00 -0.31
C ILE A 92 8.42 -11.18 0.07
N LYS A 93 8.76 -12.04 -0.88
CA LYS A 93 9.64 -13.19 -0.67
C LYS A 93 11.00 -12.73 -0.14
N TYR A 94 11.61 -11.75 -0.79
CA TYR A 94 12.91 -11.21 -0.36
C TYR A 94 12.83 -10.64 1.07
N LEU A 95 11.80 -9.85 1.39
CA LEU A 95 11.63 -9.31 2.74
C LEU A 95 11.42 -10.41 3.80
N ILE A 96 10.80 -11.55 3.46
CA ILE A 96 10.67 -12.69 4.39
C ILE A 96 12.05 -13.31 4.65
N GLU A 97 12.83 -13.58 3.59
CA GLU A 97 14.17 -14.18 3.69
C GLU A 97 15.12 -13.31 4.53
N GLN A 98 14.99 -11.99 4.41
CA GLN A 98 15.77 -11.02 5.20
C GLN A 98 15.18 -10.78 6.59
N SER A 99 14.14 -11.51 7.01
CA SER A 99 13.42 -11.27 8.25
C SER A 99 12.96 -9.83 8.42
N LYS A 100 12.54 -9.16 7.34
CA LYS A 100 12.04 -7.78 7.32
C LYS A 100 10.56 -7.64 7.03
N LEU A 101 9.85 -8.68 6.62
CA LEU A 101 8.39 -8.59 6.48
C LEU A 101 7.68 -8.72 7.85
N LEU A 102 6.75 -7.82 8.15
CA LEU A 102 5.83 -7.94 9.29
C LEU A 102 4.49 -8.54 8.86
N LYS A 103 3.81 -7.90 7.92
CA LYS A 103 2.49 -8.30 7.41
C LYS A 103 2.25 -7.85 5.98
N ILE A 104 1.39 -8.58 5.29
CA ILE A 104 0.77 -8.21 4.02
C ILE A 104 -0.69 -7.90 4.33
N ILE A 105 -1.14 -6.68 4.05
CA ILE A 105 -2.52 -6.28 4.29
C ILE A 105 -3.26 -6.20 2.97
N THR A 106 -4.20 -7.12 2.77
CA THR A 106 -5.04 -7.13 1.57
C THR A 106 -6.30 -6.29 1.82
N PRO A 107 -6.72 -5.43 0.87
CA PRO A 107 -7.91 -4.61 1.04
C PRO A 107 -9.21 -5.42 1.19
N ASN A 108 -9.28 -6.57 0.52
CA ASN A 108 -10.44 -7.46 0.50
C ASN A 108 -10.00 -8.92 0.27
N HIS A 109 -10.97 -9.84 0.14
CA HIS A 109 -10.72 -11.28 -0.09
C HIS A 109 -10.25 -11.61 -1.52
N HIS A 110 -10.38 -10.69 -2.46
CA HIS A 110 -9.93 -10.81 -3.84
C HIS A 110 -8.52 -10.23 -3.99
N TYR A 111 -7.52 -11.01 -3.61
CA TYR A 111 -6.11 -10.73 -3.88
C TYR A 111 -5.50 -11.85 -4.72
N SER A 112 -4.36 -11.57 -5.35
CA SER A 112 -3.68 -12.50 -6.26
C SER A 112 -3.41 -13.86 -5.59
N SER A 113 -3.67 -14.94 -6.31
CA SER A 113 -3.38 -16.31 -5.84
C SER A 113 -1.90 -16.51 -5.54
N LEU A 114 -1.02 -15.75 -6.18
CA LEU A 114 0.43 -15.76 -5.92
C LEU A 114 0.77 -15.39 -4.47
N LEU A 115 -0.04 -14.57 -3.81
CA LEU A 115 0.25 -14.18 -2.42
C LEU A 115 -0.18 -15.26 -1.41
N ARG A 116 -0.97 -16.28 -1.82
CA ARG A 116 -1.54 -17.27 -0.89
C ARG A 116 -0.47 -18.09 -0.16
N GLU A 117 0.69 -18.31 -0.77
CA GLU A 117 1.81 -19.00 -0.12
C GLU A 117 2.33 -18.24 1.11
N PHE A 118 2.13 -16.93 1.18
CA PHE A 118 2.51 -16.09 2.32
C PHE A 118 1.40 -15.96 3.38
N GLY A 119 0.45 -16.91 3.42
CA GLY A 119 -0.77 -16.83 4.23
C GLY A 119 -0.55 -16.46 5.70
N PHE A 120 0.55 -16.92 6.33
CA PHE A 120 0.91 -16.56 7.71
C PHE A 120 1.11 -15.04 7.92
N PHE A 121 1.56 -14.33 6.88
CA PHE A 121 1.78 -12.89 6.90
C PHE A 121 0.54 -12.09 6.47
N ILE A 122 -0.50 -12.72 5.92
CA ILE A 122 -1.67 -12.01 5.39
C ILE A 122 -2.63 -11.59 6.50
N ALA A 123 -3.09 -10.34 6.45
CA ALA A 123 -4.18 -9.82 7.24
C ALA A 123 -5.19 -9.09 6.33
N ASN A 124 -6.44 -9.56 6.30
CA ASN A 124 -7.47 -8.98 5.46
C ASN A 124 -8.15 -7.78 6.15
N MET A 125 -8.16 -6.63 5.48
CA MET A 125 -8.69 -5.38 6.03
C MET A 125 -10.21 -5.38 6.24
N GLN A 126 -10.95 -6.08 5.39
CA GLN A 126 -12.42 -6.17 5.46
C GLN A 126 -12.90 -6.82 6.77
N LEU A 127 -12.13 -7.78 7.30
CA LEU A 127 -12.41 -8.43 8.58
C LEU A 127 -12.28 -7.47 9.78
N PHE A 128 -11.44 -6.43 9.67
CA PHE A 128 -11.30 -5.43 10.73
C PHE A 128 -12.42 -4.39 10.67
N ARG A 129 -12.86 -4.02 9.47
CA ARG A 129 -13.97 -3.10 9.27
C ARG A 129 -15.27 -3.65 9.85
N THR A 130 -15.57 -4.91 9.55
CA THR A 130 -16.79 -5.59 10.05
C THR A 130 -16.80 -5.81 11.57
N LYS A 131 -15.63 -5.95 12.22
CA LYS A 131 -15.56 -6.07 13.69
C LYS A 131 -15.78 -4.72 14.40
N LEU A 132 -15.30 -3.62 13.81
CA LEU A 132 -15.45 -2.27 14.36
C LEU A 132 -16.86 -1.72 14.18
N ASP A 133 -17.56 -2.10 13.12
CA ASP A 133 -18.95 -1.69 12.89
C ASP A 133 -19.95 -2.45 13.79
N LYS A 134 -19.55 -3.61 14.37
CA LYS A 134 -20.36 -4.39 15.33
C LYS A 134 -20.20 -3.96 16.80
N GLN A 135 -19.32 -3.00 17.09
CA GLN A 135 -19.11 -2.44 18.44
C GLN A 135 -19.75 -1.05 18.60
N LYS A 136 -20.68 -0.71 17.72
CA LYS A 136 -21.60 0.44 17.84
C LYS A 136 -23.01 -0.08 17.99
#